data_AF-A0A9N7CPL1-F1
#
_entry.id   AF-A0A9N7CPL1-F1
#
_cell.length_a   1.000
_cell.length_b   1.000
_cell.length_c   1.000
_cell.angle_alpha   90.00
_cell.angle_beta   90.00
_cell.angle_gamma   90.00
#
_symmetry.space_group_name_H-M   'P 1'
#
loop_
_entity.id
_entity.type
_entity.pdbx_description
1 polymer ?
#
loop_
_entity_poly.entity_id
_entity_poly.type
_entity_poly.pdbx_seq_one_letter_code
_entity_poly.pdbx_strand_id
1 'polypeptide(L)' 'MAIATAVQRGHFVYVYDEKGHQLTAIPAGSQPTDGLQGYTGTTVSVRRGAFIYVHDERGRQLSATPAR' A
#
# COMPACT_ATOMS: atom_id res chain seq x y z
N MET A 1 3.05 2.59 -14.38
CA MET A 1 4.18 3.43 -13.90
C MET A 1 4.87 2.65 -12.80
N ALA A 2 6.18 2.75 -12.65
CA ALA A 2 6.88 2.04 -11.57
C ALA A 2 6.66 2.76 -10.23
N ILE A 3 6.51 2.00 -9.16
CA ILE A 3 6.46 2.49 -7.79
C ILE A 3 7.90 2.70 -7.34
N ALA A 4 8.24 3.95 -7.00
CA ALA A 4 9.56 4.27 -6.44
C ALA A 4 9.51 4.36 -4.91
N THR A 5 8.41 4.84 -4.35
CA THR A 5 8.25 5.03 -2.92
C THR A 5 6.82 4.79 -2.48
N ALA A 6 6.66 4.10 -1.36
CA ALA A 6 5.41 4.03 -0.61
C ALA A 6 5.66 4.51 0.82
N VAL A 7 4.88 5.48 1.29
CA VAL A 7 5.03 6.05 2.64
C VAL A 7 3.67 6.14 3.32
N GLN A 8 3.61 5.66 4.56
CA GLN A 8 2.41 5.82 5.38
C GLN A 8 2.42 7.19 6.06
N ARG A 9 1.31 7.91 5.95
CA ARG A 9 1.04 9.16 6.69
C ARG A 9 -0.36 9.06 7.26
N GLY A 10 -0.45 8.88 8.58
CA GLY A 10 -1.71 8.61 9.27
C GLY A 10 -2.38 7.34 8.74
N HIS A 11 -3.65 7.46 8.36
CA HIS A 11 -4.51 6.35 7.91
C HIS A 11 -4.38 6.02 6.42
N PHE A 12 -3.37 6.55 5.72
CA PHE A 12 -3.16 6.30 4.29
C PHE A 12 -1.69 5.99 3.98
N VAL A 13 -1.51 5.13 2.98
CA VAL A 13 -0.24 4.87 2.30
C VAL A 13 -0.26 5.63 0.98
N TYR A 14 0.68 6.55 0.80
CA TYR A 14 0.86 7.34 -0.40
C TYR A 14 1.94 6.70 -1.28
N VAL A 15 1.62 6.51 -2.55
CA VAL A 15 2.49 5.82 -3.52
C VAL A 15 2.95 6.84 -4.56
N TYR A 16 4.25 6.85 -4.85
CA TYR A 16 4.88 7.82 -5.74
C TYR A 16 5.70 7.14 -6.84
N ASP A 17 5.75 7.78 -8.02
CA ASP A 17 6.69 7.43 -9.09
C ASP A 17 8.10 7.95 -8.80
N GLU A 18 9.05 7.63 -9.67
CA GLU A 18 10.46 8.02 -9.56
C GLU A 18 10.69 9.53 -9.62
N LYS A 19 9.72 10.29 -10.14
CA LYS A 19 9.76 11.75 -10.23
C LYS A 19 9.09 12.42 -9.03
N GLY A 20 8.58 11.63 -8.08
CA GLY A 20 7.85 12.11 -6.91
C GLY A 20 6.39 12.48 -7.18
N HIS A 21 5.84 12.13 -8.35
CA HIS A 21 4.40 12.30 -8.59
C HIS A 21 3.62 11.24 -7.83
N GLN A 22 2.54 11.67 -7.16
CA GLN A 22 1.65 10.74 -6.49
C GLN A 22 0.87 9.93 -7.53
N LEU A 23 0.93 8.61 -7.40
CA LEU A 23 0.20 7.66 -8.24
C LEU A 23 -1.16 7.31 -7.63
N THR A 24 -1.18 7.03 -6.33
CA THR A 24 -2.40 6.64 -5.61
C THR A 24 -2.25 6.85 -4.10
N ALA A 25 -3.36 6.75 -3.38
CA ALA A 25 -3.42 6.68 -1.93
C ALA A 25 -4.28 5.48 -1.50
N ILE A 26 -3.72 4.61 -0.65
CA ILE A 26 -4.34 3.36 -0.22
C ILE A 26 -4.67 3.48 1.27
N PRO A 27 -5.89 3.14 1.74
CA PRO A 27 -6.20 3.13 3.16
C PRO A 27 -5.24 2.21 3.92
N ALA A 28 -4.58 2.73 4.95
CA ALA A 28 -3.64 2.00 5.78
C ALA A 28 -4.33 1.16 6.86
N GLY A 29 -5.59 1.47 7.19
CA GLY A 29 -6.29 0.90 8.35
C GLY A 29 -6.13 1.76 9.60
N SER A 30 -6.57 1.24 10.75
CA SER A 30 -6.60 1.99 12.02
C SER A 30 -6.16 1.15 13.23
N GLN A 31 -5.98 -0.16 13.08
CA GLN A 31 -5.52 -1.01 14.17
C GLN A 31 -4.00 -0.88 14.39
N PRO A 32 -3.48 -1.21 15.58
CA PRO A 32 -2.05 -1.13 15.87
C PRO A 32 -1.16 -1.97 14.94
N THR A 33 -1.72 -3.02 14.35
CA THR A 33 -1.02 -3.90 13.40
C THR A 33 -1.29 -3.56 11.93
N ASP A 34 -2.15 -2.57 11.68
CA ASP A 34 -2.46 -2.14 10.32
C ASP A 34 -1.34 -1.27 9.75
N GLY A 35 -1.31 -1.16 8.43
CA GLY A 35 -0.41 -0.25 7.74
C GLY A 35 0.42 -0.90 6.64
N LEU A 36 1.33 -0.09 6.11
CA LEU A 36 2.26 -0.49 5.06
C LEU A 36 3.14 -1.65 5.55
N GLN A 37 3.09 -2.79 4.87
CA GLN A 37 3.96 -3.94 5.13
C GLN A 37 5.19 -3.95 4.23
N GLY A 38 5.08 -3.39 3.03
CA GLY A 38 6.18 -3.30 2.07
C GLY A 38 5.68 -2.97 0.67
N TYR A 39 6.61 -2.75 -0.25
CA TYR A 39 6.31 -2.50 -1.65
C TYR A 39 7.42 -3.03 -2.56
N THR A 40 7.07 -3.23 -3.83
CA THR A 40 7.98 -3.56 -4.94
C THR A 40 7.83 -2.47 -6.01
N GLY A 41 8.55 -2.61 -7.13
CA GLY A 41 8.39 -1.70 -8.28
C GLY A 41 6.99 -1.70 -8.91
N THR A 42 6.12 -2.66 -8.60
CA THR A 42 4.78 -2.77 -9.20
C THR A 42 3.65 -3.01 -8.20
N THR A 43 3.95 -3.31 -6.93
CA THR A 43 2.93 -3.63 -5.92
C THR A 43 3.18 -3.00 -4.55
N VAL A 44 2.11 -2.75 -3.80
CA VAL A 44 2.13 -2.33 -2.39
C VAL A 44 1.31 -3.30 -1.55
N SER A 45 1.89 -3.77 -0.44
CA SER A 45 1.22 -4.63 0.53
C SER A 45 0.79 -3.82 1.75
N VAL A 46 -0.51 -3.79 2.04
CA VAL A 46 -1.08 -3.06 3.16
C VAL A 46 -1.91 -4.00 4.03
N ARG A 47 -1.56 -4.08 5.31
CA ARG A 47 -2.36 -4.84 6.28
C ARG A 47 -3.53 -3.99 6.75
N ARG A 48 -4.73 -4.56 6.70
CA ARG A 48 -5.94 -4.01 7.33
C ARG A 48 -6.68 -5.13 8.03
N GLY A 49 -6.74 -5.05 9.35
CA GLY A 49 -7.29 -6.07 10.23
C GLY A 49 -6.59 -7.42 10.05
N ALA A 50 -7.39 -8.42 9.71
CA ALA A 50 -6.96 -9.82 9.57
C ALA A 50 -6.34 -10.16 8.21
N PHE A 51 -6.24 -9.21 7.27
CA PHE A 51 -5.78 -9.47 5.92
C PHE A 51 -4.66 -8.52 5.50
N ILE A 52 -3.79 -9.01 4.62
CA ILE A 52 -2.83 -8.24 3.84
C ILE A 52 -3.40 -8.11 2.43
N TYR A 53 -3.59 -6.88 1.98
CA TYR A 53 -4.07 -6.56 0.65
C TYR A 53 -2.90 -6.11 -0.22
N VAL A 54 -2.79 -6.69 -1.41
CA VAL A 54 -1.80 -6.29 -2.41
C VAL A 54 -2.48 -5.40 -3.44
N HIS A 55 -1.92 -4.22 -3.68
CA HIS A 55 -2.42 -3.25 -4.65
C HIS A 55 -1.38 -2.99 -5.74
N ASP A 56 -1.84 -2.67 -6.95
CA ASP A 56 -0.98 -2.15 -8.02
C ASP A 56 -0.68 -0.65 -7.86
N GLU A 57 0.06 -0.05 -8.79
CA GLU A 57 0.45 1.35 -8.72
C GLU A 57 -0.74 2.32 -8.83
N ARG A 58 -1.88 1.85 -9.33
CA ARG A 58 -3.13 2.62 -9.45
C ARG A 58 -4.03 2.44 -8.22
N GLY A 59 -3.62 1.62 -7.25
CA GLY A 59 -4.37 1.31 -6.04
C GLY A 59 -5.41 0.21 -6.23
N ARG A 60 -5.45 -0.46 -7.40
CA ARG A 60 -6.37 -1.58 -7.62
C ARG A 60 -5.89 -2.76 -6.80
N GLN A 61 -6.78 -3.33 -6.00
CA GLN A 61 -6.50 -4.54 -5.24
C GLN A 61 -6.32 -5.72 -6.20
N LEU A 62 -5.20 -6.41 -6.10
CA LEU A 62 -4.86 -7.61 -6.88
C LEU A 62 -5.16 -8.89 -6.09
N SER A 63 -4.89 -8.88 -4.78
CA SER A 63 -5.11 -10.04 -3.93
C SER A 63 -5.32 -9.66 -2.47
N ALA A 64 -5.80 -10.63 -1.70
CA ALA A 64 -5.88 -10.56 -0.25
C ALA A 64 -5.43 -11.91 0.35
N THR A 65 -4.64 -11.87 1.41
CA THR A 65 -4.15 -13.07 2.11
C THR A 65 -4.35 -12.87 3.61
N PRO A 66 -4.76 -13.91 4.37
CA PRO A 66 -4.79 -13.84 5.83
C PRO A 66 -3.44 -13.38 6.39
N ALA A 67 -3.46 -12.50 7.39
CA ALA A 67 -2.27 -12.00 8.07
C ALA A 67 -1.76 -12.97 9.17
N ARG A 68 -2.44 -14.10 9.35
CA ARG A 68 -2.13 -15.17 10.29
C ARG A 68 -2.44 -16.52 9.64
#